data_AF-A0A7K6TY86-F1
#
_entry.id   AF-A0A7K6TY86-F1
#
_cell.length_a   1.000
_cell.length_b   1.000
_cell.length_c   1.000
_cell.angle_alpha   90.00
_cell.angle_beta   90.00
_cell.angle_gamma   90.00
#
_symmetry.space_group_name_H-M   'P 1'
#
loop_
_entity.id
_entity.type
_entity.pdbx_description
1 polymer ?
#
loop_
_entity_poly.entity_id
_entity_poly.type
_entity_poly.pdbx_seq_one_letter_code
_entity_poly.pdbx_strand_id
1 'polypeptide(L)'
;DICKSVNHGCEHACVNAGDSFVCKCQEGFLLREDGKTCKSNCHLFSDKDLCKSVNHGCEHICINTDESYICKCHDEFLLREDGKTCRNKDVCNSVNHGCEQVCVNTEDSYICNCHEKFILKEDGKTCRYKDVCNSVDHGCEHACVNTDDSYICKCREDFILREDGKTCKSKNICKTVNHGCEHVCVPTGDSYTCQCHKGFILRRDRKTCRSKDLCKSIDHGCEHVCINNNNSYSCQCHEGFVLRQDGKTCRNKDVCKSVAHGCDHICVNNDDSYICKCQDGYILKEDQKTCRRCTEGPVDLVFVIDGSKSLGEDNFEIVKQFVSGILDSLEISPKAARVGLLQYSTEVRTEFTLRQFSSAKDMKKAVSQIKYMGRGSMTGLALKQMFERSFTETEGARPFSANVPRISIVFTDGRAQDEVSEWAAKAKRNGIIIYAIGIGKAIEEELLEIASEPPYKHLFYAEDFTAMEDISEELRAQICEALKESAHQQDPSSGRLRKTGPQPSGPESTTIAITDVIACPNLAVHHKYLFEDSHTHATRTGNQPVLDCFSAKASKEKDECKCENLVTFQNYATNEVRKLTQQYI
;
A
#
# COMPACT_ATOMS: atom_id res chain seq x y z
N ASP A 1 -109.73 138.02 17.97
CA ASP A 1 -108.36 137.53 18.16
C ASP A 1 -108.34 136.03 17.86
N ILE A 2 -108.14 135.68 16.58
CA ILE A 2 -108.49 134.37 16.03
C ILE A 2 -107.65 133.24 16.65
N CYS A 3 -106.37 133.46 16.94
CA CYS A 3 -105.49 132.49 17.62
C CYS A 3 -105.75 132.28 19.14
N LYS A 4 -106.72 132.96 19.79
CA LYS A 4 -106.99 132.76 21.23
C LYS A 4 -107.95 131.61 21.55
N SER A 5 -108.75 131.16 20.59
CA SER A 5 -109.71 130.05 20.80
C SER A 5 -109.16 128.68 20.37
N VAL A 6 -108.33 128.62 19.32
CA VAL A 6 -107.69 127.39 18.81
C VAL A 6 -106.38 127.76 18.08
N ASN A 7 -105.36 126.89 18.07
CA ASN A 7 -104.05 127.11 17.43
C ASN A 7 -104.04 126.93 15.89
N HIS A 8 -105.21 126.70 15.28
CA HIS A 8 -105.44 126.58 13.83
C HIS A 8 -104.47 125.69 13.02
N GLY A 9 -103.82 124.75 13.70
CA GLY A 9 -102.89 123.77 13.13
C GLY A 9 -101.43 124.24 12.99
N CYS A 10 -101.03 125.35 13.62
CA CYS A 10 -99.64 125.81 13.61
C CYS A 10 -98.75 124.93 14.49
N GLU A 11 -97.65 124.40 13.97
CA GLU A 11 -96.76 123.48 14.71
C GLU A 11 -96.10 124.16 15.91
N HIS A 12 -95.62 125.40 15.76
CA HIS A 12 -94.99 126.14 16.86
C HIS A 12 -95.90 127.23 17.46
N ALA A 13 -96.16 128.31 16.74
CA ALA A 13 -96.98 129.42 17.26
C ALA A 13 -97.91 130.04 16.21
N CYS A 14 -99.16 130.26 16.57
CA CYS A 14 -100.15 131.03 15.78
C CYS A 14 -100.10 132.51 16.17
N VAL A 15 -100.00 133.40 15.19
CA VAL A 15 -100.00 134.86 15.39
C VAL A 15 -101.12 135.48 14.56
N ASN A 16 -101.93 136.36 15.16
CA ASN A 16 -103.01 137.03 14.45
C ASN A 16 -102.47 138.11 13.50
N ALA A 17 -102.97 138.09 12.27
CA ALA A 17 -102.61 139.00 11.19
C ALA A 17 -103.91 139.63 10.63
N GLY A 18 -104.37 140.68 11.32
CA GLY A 18 -105.63 141.37 10.99
C GLY A 18 -106.84 140.45 11.13
N ASP A 19 -107.55 140.26 10.02
CA ASP A 19 -108.74 139.40 9.94
C ASP A 19 -108.39 137.91 9.73
N SER A 20 -107.11 137.54 9.71
CA SER A 20 -106.59 136.18 9.52
C SER A 20 -105.49 135.81 10.53
N PHE A 21 -104.91 134.62 10.43
CA PHE A 21 -103.76 134.19 11.24
C PHE A 21 -102.63 133.61 10.37
N VAL A 22 -101.40 133.66 10.88
CA VAL A 22 -100.20 133.06 10.26
C VAL A 22 -99.38 132.30 11.31
N CYS A 23 -98.81 131.16 10.93
CA CYS A 23 -97.95 130.36 11.80
C CYS A 23 -96.49 130.85 11.75
N LYS A 24 -95.80 130.87 12.89
CA LYS A 24 -94.39 131.27 13.00
C LYS A 24 -93.57 130.20 13.72
N CYS A 25 -92.39 129.88 13.17
CA CYS A 25 -91.44 128.95 13.76
C CYS A 25 -90.48 129.64 14.74
N GLN A 26 -90.04 128.89 15.76
CA GLN A 26 -88.99 129.34 16.69
C GLN A 26 -87.62 129.41 15.99
N GLU A 27 -86.70 130.17 16.60
CA GLU A 27 -85.37 130.45 16.06
C GLU A 27 -84.58 129.15 15.77
N GLY A 28 -83.99 129.05 14.57
CA GLY A 28 -83.30 127.85 14.07
C GLY A 28 -84.17 126.93 13.18
N PHE A 29 -85.46 127.25 13.01
CA PHE A 29 -86.40 126.47 12.19
C PHE A 29 -87.13 127.37 11.17
N LEU A 30 -87.31 126.87 9.95
CA LEU A 30 -87.99 127.57 8.85
C LEU A 30 -89.39 126.99 8.60
N LEU A 31 -90.39 127.86 8.38
CA LEU A 31 -91.77 127.47 8.08
C LEU A 31 -91.83 126.87 6.67
N ARG A 32 -92.45 125.70 6.55
CA ARG A 32 -92.63 125.01 5.27
C ARG A 32 -93.72 125.69 4.43
N GLU A 33 -93.76 125.36 3.15
CA GLU A 33 -94.70 125.94 2.17
C GLU A 33 -96.18 125.67 2.48
N ASP A 34 -96.48 124.66 3.31
CA ASP A 34 -97.84 124.40 3.81
C ASP A 34 -98.36 125.49 4.76
N GLY A 35 -97.49 126.43 5.16
CA GLY A 35 -97.80 127.57 6.02
C GLY A 35 -98.07 127.19 7.47
N LYS A 36 -97.81 125.93 7.88
CA LYS A 36 -98.18 125.42 9.22
C LYS A 36 -97.07 124.66 9.94
N THR A 37 -96.18 123.96 9.25
CA THR A 37 -95.12 123.13 9.86
C THR A 37 -93.72 123.72 9.72
N CYS A 38 -92.78 123.33 10.58
CA CYS A 38 -91.43 123.92 10.74
C CYS A 38 -90.32 122.87 10.55
N LYS A 39 -89.20 123.22 9.87
CA LYS A 39 -88.03 122.33 9.68
C LYS A 39 -86.73 122.95 10.22
N SER A 40 -85.92 122.15 10.94
CA SER A 40 -84.63 122.60 11.51
C SER A 40 -83.56 122.81 10.43
N ASN A 41 -82.71 123.82 10.62
CA ASN A 41 -81.65 124.19 9.68
C ASN A 41 -80.29 124.24 10.41
N CYS A 42 -79.56 123.12 10.51
CA CYS A 42 -78.16 123.11 10.99
C CYS A 42 -77.33 121.98 10.35
N HIS A 43 -76.44 122.37 9.44
CA HIS A 43 -75.10 121.81 9.24
C HIS A 43 -74.09 122.72 9.98
N LEU A 44 -72.96 122.14 10.46
CA LEU A 44 -71.75 122.74 11.10
C LEU A 44 -71.81 122.77 12.65
N PHE A 45 -70.87 122.28 13.48
CA PHE A 45 -69.41 122.00 13.48
C PHE A 45 -69.12 120.82 14.46
N SER A 46 -68.09 119.96 14.32
CA SER A 46 -66.69 120.24 14.74
C SER A 46 -65.74 119.05 14.43
N ASP A 47 -64.90 119.21 13.41
CA ASP A 47 -63.70 118.39 13.11
C ASP A 47 -62.48 118.82 13.96
N LYS A 48 -61.75 117.87 14.55
CA LYS A 48 -60.36 118.05 15.01
C LYS A 48 -59.47 116.99 14.37
N ASP A 49 -58.41 117.43 13.67
CA ASP A 49 -57.50 116.62 12.84
C ASP A 49 -56.35 115.99 13.70
N LEU A 50 -56.52 114.78 14.25
CA LEU A 50 -55.60 114.11 15.21
C LEU A 50 -54.18 113.72 14.68
N CYS A 51 -53.98 113.47 13.38
CA CYS A 51 -52.70 113.11 12.74
C CYS A 51 -51.66 114.23 12.69
N LYS A 52 -52.02 115.48 13.03
CA LYS A 52 -51.09 116.63 13.06
C LYS A 52 -50.66 117.04 14.47
N SER A 53 -51.29 116.50 15.51
CA SER A 53 -51.06 116.92 16.89
C SER A 53 -50.04 116.05 17.65
N VAL A 54 -49.87 114.77 17.27
CA VAL A 54 -48.92 113.82 17.88
C VAL A 54 -48.40 112.84 16.83
N ASN A 55 -47.13 112.44 16.90
CA ASN A 55 -46.58 111.41 16.00
C ASN A 55 -47.03 110.02 16.46
N HIS A 56 -47.92 109.41 15.70
CA HIS A 56 -48.59 108.16 16.06
C HIS A 56 -47.85 106.87 15.64
N GLY A 57 -46.67 107.02 15.03
CA GLY A 57 -45.79 105.90 14.67
C GLY A 57 -46.23 105.11 13.44
N CYS A 58 -46.98 105.72 12.52
CA CYS A 58 -47.29 105.13 11.22
C CYS A 58 -46.05 105.16 10.31
N GLU A 59 -45.71 104.05 9.66
CA GLU A 59 -44.54 103.96 8.77
C GLU A 59 -44.69 104.80 7.49
N HIS A 60 -45.90 104.87 6.92
CA HIS A 60 -46.16 105.61 5.69
C HIS A 60 -47.13 106.78 5.89
N ILE A 61 -48.44 106.56 5.88
CA ILE A 61 -49.45 107.63 5.91
C ILE A 61 -50.33 107.49 7.15
N CYS A 62 -50.57 108.60 7.87
CA CYS A 62 -51.59 108.68 8.94
C CYS A 62 -52.84 109.36 8.38
N ILE A 63 -54.01 108.77 8.60
CA ILE A 63 -55.31 109.31 8.18
C ILE A 63 -56.20 109.48 9.42
N ASN A 64 -56.82 110.65 9.55
CA ASN A 64 -57.79 110.89 10.61
C ASN A 64 -59.16 110.32 10.28
N THR A 65 -59.83 109.86 11.31
CA THR A 65 -61.21 109.38 11.31
C THR A 65 -61.97 110.12 12.39
N ASP A 66 -63.30 110.14 12.28
CA ASP A 66 -64.20 111.00 13.06
C ASP A 66 -64.03 110.88 14.60
N GLU A 67 -63.42 109.80 15.10
CA GLU A 67 -63.12 109.59 16.52
C GLU A 67 -61.65 109.16 16.82
N SER A 68 -60.79 108.94 15.81
CA SER A 68 -59.42 108.39 15.99
C SER A 68 -58.50 108.60 14.76
N TYR A 69 -57.36 107.90 14.68
CA TYR A 69 -56.50 107.83 13.49
C TYR A 69 -56.27 106.38 13.05
N ILE A 70 -55.96 106.19 11.76
CA ILE A 70 -55.52 104.91 11.19
C ILE A 70 -54.24 105.11 10.36
N CYS A 71 -53.34 104.14 10.39
CA CYS A 71 -52.18 104.13 9.50
C CYS A 71 -52.53 103.43 8.19
N LYS A 72 -52.09 103.99 7.05
CA LYS A 72 -52.25 103.42 5.72
C LYS A 72 -50.90 103.38 5.00
N CYS A 73 -50.67 102.31 4.26
CA CYS A 73 -49.48 102.16 3.43
C CYS A 73 -49.69 102.79 2.04
N HIS A 74 -48.61 103.24 1.40
CA HIS A 74 -48.64 103.62 -0.02
C HIS A 74 -49.08 102.44 -0.89
N ASP A 75 -49.66 102.73 -2.06
CA ASP A 75 -49.98 101.71 -3.05
C ASP A 75 -48.69 100.95 -3.40
N GLU A 76 -48.78 99.61 -3.47
CA GLU A 76 -47.69 98.59 -3.46
C GLU A 76 -47.33 97.97 -2.09
N PHE A 77 -47.86 98.48 -0.96
CA PHE A 77 -47.60 97.94 0.38
C PHE A 77 -48.88 97.62 1.17
N LEU A 78 -48.85 96.57 2.01
CA LEU A 78 -49.93 96.14 2.90
C LEU A 78 -49.58 96.43 4.37
N LEU A 79 -50.54 96.94 5.14
CA LEU A 79 -50.36 97.20 6.58
C LEU A 79 -50.23 95.86 7.33
N ARG A 80 -49.19 95.72 8.17
CA ARG A 80 -49.00 94.54 9.03
C ARG A 80 -50.05 94.53 10.15
N GLU A 81 -50.20 93.39 10.82
CA GLU A 81 -51.19 93.20 11.91
C GLU A 81 -50.98 94.13 13.12
N ASP A 82 -49.78 94.72 13.26
CA ASP A 82 -49.49 95.73 14.27
C ASP A 82 -50.19 97.08 14.03
N GLY A 83 -50.84 97.24 12.88
CA GLY A 83 -51.59 98.43 12.51
C GLY A 83 -50.75 99.66 12.24
N LYS A 84 -49.41 99.53 12.14
CA LYS A 84 -48.49 100.68 12.04
C LYS A 84 -47.41 100.53 10.97
N THR A 85 -46.91 99.33 10.72
CA THR A 85 -45.83 99.07 9.76
C THR A 85 -46.35 98.45 8.46
N CYS A 86 -45.59 98.56 7.38
CA CYS A 86 -45.99 98.24 6.01
C CYS A 86 -45.10 97.13 5.41
N ARG A 87 -45.68 96.15 4.71
CA ARG A 87 -44.96 95.08 3.97
C ARG A 87 -45.21 95.16 2.46
N ASN A 88 -44.21 94.83 1.66
CA ASN A 88 -44.31 94.86 0.19
C ASN A 88 -45.24 93.76 -0.34
N LYS A 89 -46.05 94.05 -1.35
CA LYS A 89 -47.11 93.16 -1.84
C LYS A 89 -46.60 92.04 -2.78
N ASP A 90 -45.43 92.18 -3.43
CA ASP A 90 -44.87 91.12 -4.31
C ASP A 90 -43.36 91.28 -4.59
N VAL A 91 -42.50 90.51 -3.91
CA VAL A 91 -41.02 90.65 -3.98
C VAL A 91 -40.45 90.10 -5.30
N CYS A 92 -41.03 89.05 -5.88
CA CYS A 92 -40.58 88.38 -7.11
C CYS A 92 -40.79 89.21 -8.38
N ASN A 93 -41.76 90.13 -8.38
CA ASN A 93 -42.06 90.98 -9.54
C ASN A 93 -41.34 92.34 -9.50
N SER A 94 -40.66 92.65 -8.39
CA SER A 94 -39.98 93.93 -8.20
C SER A 94 -38.62 94.02 -8.91
N VAL A 95 -37.87 92.90 -8.98
CA VAL A 95 -36.54 92.80 -9.61
C VAL A 95 -36.33 91.37 -10.13
N ASN A 96 -35.58 91.20 -11.22
CA ASN A 96 -35.19 89.87 -11.68
C ASN A 96 -34.14 89.25 -10.73
N HIS A 97 -34.57 88.29 -9.93
CA HIS A 97 -33.76 87.64 -8.90
C HIS A 97 -32.85 86.49 -9.41
N GLY A 98 -32.92 86.19 -10.71
CA GLY A 98 -32.08 85.18 -11.36
C GLY A 98 -32.48 83.74 -11.07
N CYS A 99 -33.76 83.48 -10.77
CA CYS A 99 -34.31 82.13 -10.71
C CYS A 99 -34.46 81.57 -12.14
N GLU A 100 -33.95 80.35 -12.39
CA GLU A 100 -34.04 79.73 -13.72
C GLU A 100 -35.48 79.43 -14.14
N GLN A 101 -36.32 78.98 -13.20
CA GLN A 101 -37.68 78.52 -13.51
C GLN A 101 -38.75 79.32 -12.77
N VAL A 102 -38.97 79.09 -11.48
CA VAL A 102 -40.06 79.71 -10.72
C VAL A 102 -39.51 80.52 -9.56
N CYS A 103 -39.96 81.77 -9.39
CA CYS A 103 -39.72 82.57 -8.18
C CYS A 103 -40.97 82.54 -7.31
N VAL A 104 -40.81 82.25 -6.02
CA VAL A 104 -41.92 82.20 -5.05
C VAL A 104 -41.61 83.19 -3.93
N ASN A 105 -42.57 84.07 -3.62
CA ASN A 105 -42.45 85.01 -2.50
C ASN A 105 -42.56 84.28 -1.16
N THR A 106 -41.71 84.65 -0.23
CA THR A 106 -41.80 84.23 1.19
C THR A 106 -42.12 85.44 2.05
N GLU A 107 -42.42 85.22 3.34
CA GLU A 107 -42.94 86.27 4.23
C GLU A 107 -42.05 87.52 4.33
N ASP A 108 -40.74 87.38 4.13
CA ASP A 108 -39.76 88.48 4.15
C ASP A 108 -38.79 88.49 2.94
N SER A 109 -38.92 87.59 1.95
CA SER A 109 -37.99 87.50 0.80
C SER A 109 -38.57 86.71 -0.40
N TYR A 110 -37.71 86.09 -1.21
CA TYR A 110 -38.07 85.16 -2.28
C TYR A 110 -37.25 83.87 -2.19
N ILE A 111 -37.76 82.79 -2.79
CA ILE A 111 -37.03 81.56 -3.03
C ILE A 111 -37.24 81.11 -4.48
N CYS A 112 -36.19 80.57 -5.11
CA CYS A 112 -36.32 79.95 -6.42
C CYS A 112 -36.81 78.50 -6.25
N ASN A 113 -37.75 78.09 -7.08
CA ASN A 113 -38.28 76.74 -7.13
C ASN A 113 -38.28 76.22 -8.57
N CYS A 114 -38.34 74.90 -8.73
CA CYS A 114 -38.32 74.24 -10.02
C CYS A 114 -39.68 73.62 -10.35
N HIS A 115 -39.99 73.49 -11.64
CA HIS A 115 -41.19 72.81 -12.12
C HIS A 115 -41.15 71.31 -11.78
N GLU A 116 -42.33 70.65 -11.79
CA GLU A 116 -42.41 69.22 -11.55
C GLU A 116 -41.46 68.45 -12.49
N LYS A 117 -40.66 67.54 -11.90
CA LYS A 117 -39.54 66.77 -12.48
C LYS A 117 -38.16 67.45 -12.44
N PHE A 118 -38.01 68.61 -11.81
CA PHE A 118 -36.72 69.25 -11.56
C PHE A 118 -36.46 69.48 -10.07
N ILE A 119 -35.19 69.55 -9.67
CA ILE A 119 -34.71 69.80 -8.30
C ILE A 119 -33.76 70.99 -8.34
N LEU A 120 -33.89 71.93 -7.40
CA LEU A 120 -33.01 73.09 -7.29
C LEU A 120 -31.57 72.66 -6.97
N LYS A 121 -30.59 73.15 -7.73
CA LYS A 121 -29.16 72.92 -7.50
C LYS A 121 -28.70 73.65 -6.22
N GLU A 122 -27.51 73.31 -5.71
CA GLU A 122 -26.93 73.93 -4.49
C GLU A 122 -26.72 75.44 -4.60
N ASP A 123 -26.68 75.99 -5.81
CA ASP A 123 -26.60 77.43 -6.05
C ASP A 123 -27.88 78.21 -5.67
N GLY A 124 -28.97 77.49 -5.35
CA GLY A 124 -30.24 78.05 -4.94
C GLY A 124 -30.99 78.79 -6.06
N LYS A 125 -30.55 78.66 -7.33
CA LYS A 125 -31.08 79.45 -8.46
C LYS A 125 -31.36 78.63 -9.71
N THR A 126 -30.57 77.60 -10.00
CA THR A 126 -30.71 76.76 -11.21
C THR A 126 -31.34 75.41 -10.89
N CYS A 127 -31.95 74.78 -11.89
CA CYS A 127 -32.79 73.59 -11.76
C CYS A 127 -32.18 72.40 -12.53
N ARG A 128 -32.05 71.23 -11.90
CA ARG A 128 -31.61 69.98 -12.54
C ARG A 128 -32.72 68.94 -12.64
N TYR A 129 -32.73 68.12 -13.69
CA TYR A 129 -33.77 67.10 -13.88
C TYR A 129 -33.67 65.99 -12.83
N LYS A 130 -34.82 65.51 -12.35
CA LYS A 130 -34.95 64.55 -11.24
C LYS A 130 -34.43 63.14 -11.58
N ASP A 131 -34.38 62.74 -12.86
CA ASP A 131 -33.84 61.43 -13.28
C ASP A 131 -33.60 61.35 -14.82
N VAL A 132 -32.37 61.59 -15.29
CA VAL A 132 -32.04 61.65 -16.74
C VAL A 132 -32.20 60.29 -17.42
N CYS A 133 -31.90 59.19 -16.73
CA CYS A 133 -31.99 57.82 -17.24
C CYS A 133 -33.42 57.36 -17.53
N ASN A 134 -34.42 57.94 -16.86
CA ASN A 134 -35.83 57.60 -17.04
C ASN A 134 -36.57 58.55 -18.00
N SER A 135 -35.86 59.53 -18.57
CA SER A 135 -36.45 60.51 -19.48
C SER A 135 -36.63 59.96 -20.90
N VAL A 136 -35.66 59.18 -21.40
CA VAL A 136 -35.62 58.56 -22.74
C VAL A 136 -34.76 57.29 -22.63
N ASP A 137 -35.01 56.30 -23.49
CA ASP A 137 -34.11 55.15 -23.63
C ASP A 137 -32.77 55.58 -24.26
N HIS A 138 -31.72 55.56 -23.45
CA HIS A 138 -30.38 55.96 -23.86
C HIS A 138 -29.58 54.85 -24.55
N GLY A 139 -30.16 53.64 -24.68
CA GLY A 139 -29.55 52.51 -25.35
C GLY A 139 -28.42 51.85 -24.53
N CYS A 140 -28.50 51.90 -23.20
CA CYS A 140 -27.59 51.18 -22.32
C CYS A 140 -27.95 49.69 -22.28
N GLU A 141 -27.01 48.80 -22.62
CA GLU A 141 -27.27 47.35 -22.62
C GLU A 141 -27.62 46.79 -21.23
N HIS A 142 -27.03 47.33 -20.16
CA HIS A 142 -27.24 46.85 -18.80
C HIS A 142 -27.95 47.87 -17.90
N ALA A 143 -27.21 48.82 -17.32
CA ALA A 143 -27.78 49.80 -16.39
C ALA A 143 -27.40 51.22 -16.84
N CYS A 144 -28.35 52.15 -16.79
CA CYS A 144 -28.09 53.58 -16.91
C CYS A 144 -27.93 54.16 -15.51
N VAL A 145 -26.90 55.00 -15.32
CA VAL A 145 -26.64 55.70 -14.05
C VAL A 145 -26.59 57.20 -14.34
N ASN A 146 -27.39 57.97 -13.62
CA ASN A 146 -27.36 59.44 -13.73
C ASN A 146 -26.05 60.01 -13.20
N THR A 147 -25.53 61.02 -13.87
CA THR A 147 -24.45 61.88 -13.39
C THR A 147 -24.98 63.30 -13.19
N ASP A 148 -24.15 64.20 -12.65
CA ASP A 148 -24.60 65.53 -12.22
C ASP A 148 -25.24 66.37 -13.34
N ASP A 149 -24.82 66.15 -14.59
CA ASP A 149 -25.37 66.82 -15.78
C ASP A 149 -25.70 65.87 -16.95
N SER A 150 -25.61 64.54 -16.80
CA SER A 150 -25.82 63.57 -17.90
C SER A 150 -26.13 62.14 -17.39
N TYR A 151 -25.82 61.12 -18.19
CA TYR A 151 -25.90 59.71 -17.82
C TYR A 151 -24.64 58.96 -18.29
N ILE A 152 -24.36 57.82 -17.64
CA ILE A 152 -23.37 56.85 -18.09
C ILE A 152 -23.99 55.43 -18.07
N CYS A 153 -23.63 54.60 -19.05
CA CYS A 153 -24.00 53.19 -19.02
C CYS A 153 -23.01 52.41 -18.14
N LYS A 154 -23.52 51.54 -17.28
CA LYS A 154 -22.74 50.67 -16.39
C LYS A 154 -23.10 49.22 -16.64
N CYS A 155 -22.08 48.37 -16.73
CA CYS A 155 -22.26 46.93 -16.86
C CYS A 155 -22.42 46.24 -15.49
N ARG A 156 -23.15 45.12 -15.46
CA ARG A 156 -23.28 44.24 -14.29
C ARG A 156 -21.93 43.60 -13.93
N GLU A 157 -21.81 43.06 -12.72
CA GLU A 157 -20.61 42.30 -12.32
C GLU A 157 -20.30 41.20 -13.35
N ASP A 158 -19.00 40.98 -13.61
CA ASP A 158 -18.47 40.14 -14.70
C ASP A 158 -18.58 40.68 -16.15
N PHE A 159 -18.89 41.96 -16.35
CA PHE A 159 -18.86 42.63 -17.67
C PHE A 159 -18.07 43.95 -17.66
N ILE A 160 -17.55 44.38 -18.82
CA ILE A 160 -16.80 45.63 -19.05
C ILE A 160 -17.51 46.41 -20.14
N LEU A 161 -17.66 47.72 -19.98
CA LEU A 161 -18.25 48.60 -21.00
C LEU A 161 -17.33 48.66 -22.22
N ARG A 162 -17.86 48.48 -23.43
CA ARG A 162 -17.11 48.61 -24.68
C ARG A 162 -16.78 50.09 -24.97
N GLU A 163 -15.89 50.31 -25.94
CA GLU A 163 -15.49 51.67 -26.35
C GLU A 163 -16.64 52.51 -26.90
N ASP A 164 -17.75 51.88 -27.31
CA ASP A 164 -18.98 52.56 -27.72
C ASP A 164 -19.74 53.23 -26.55
N GLY A 165 -19.31 53.00 -25.30
CA GLY A 165 -19.91 53.59 -24.11
C GLY A 165 -21.32 53.08 -23.78
N LYS A 166 -21.82 52.05 -24.48
CA LYS A 166 -23.22 51.58 -24.38
C LYS A 166 -23.36 50.07 -24.20
N THR A 167 -22.53 49.28 -24.88
CA THR A 167 -22.60 47.82 -24.85
C THR A 167 -21.58 47.23 -23.88
N CYS A 168 -21.84 46.01 -23.40
CA CYS A 168 -21.10 45.34 -22.35
C CYS A 168 -20.44 44.06 -22.89
N LYS A 169 -19.12 43.93 -22.75
CA LYS A 169 -18.37 42.70 -23.04
C LYS A 169 -18.17 41.88 -21.76
N SER A 170 -18.39 40.57 -21.81
CA SER A 170 -18.14 39.71 -20.65
C SER A 170 -16.65 39.64 -20.30
N LYS A 171 -16.33 39.73 -19.02
CA LYS A 171 -14.97 39.51 -18.47
C LYS A 171 -14.52 38.05 -18.58
N ASN A 172 -15.45 37.10 -18.66
CA ASN A 172 -15.13 35.69 -18.65
C ASN A 172 -15.96 34.91 -19.69
N ILE A 173 -15.41 34.87 -20.91
CA ILE A 173 -16.00 34.20 -22.08
C ILE A 173 -16.32 32.72 -21.76
N CYS A 174 -15.56 32.07 -20.88
CA CYS A 174 -15.79 30.68 -20.46
C CYS A 174 -17.04 30.44 -19.61
N LYS A 175 -17.64 31.49 -19.01
CA LYS A 175 -18.90 31.39 -18.25
C LYS A 175 -20.14 31.70 -19.09
N THR A 176 -19.95 32.30 -20.27
CA THR A 176 -21.05 32.79 -21.11
C THR A 176 -21.67 31.69 -21.97
N VAL A 177 -20.87 30.74 -22.44
CA VAL A 177 -21.28 29.64 -23.32
C VAL A 177 -20.45 28.41 -23.00
N ASN A 178 -21.04 27.22 -23.11
CA ASN A 178 -20.28 25.96 -23.01
C ASN A 178 -19.46 25.75 -24.29
N HIS A 179 -18.16 26.02 -24.21
CA HIS A 179 -17.23 25.92 -25.35
C HIS A 179 -16.81 24.48 -25.71
N GLY A 180 -17.29 23.49 -24.96
CA GLY A 180 -17.00 22.08 -25.20
C GLY A 180 -15.57 21.67 -24.82
N CYS A 181 -14.96 22.34 -23.84
CA CYS A 181 -13.70 21.90 -23.25
C CYS A 181 -13.94 20.69 -22.36
N GLU A 182 -13.19 19.60 -22.55
CA GLU A 182 -13.33 18.37 -21.75
C GLU A 182 -12.92 18.57 -20.28
N HIS A 183 -11.89 19.40 -20.03
CA HIS A 183 -11.39 19.68 -18.68
C HIS A 183 -11.62 21.15 -18.27
N VAL A 184 -10.67 22.05 -18.58
CA VAL A 184 -10.70 23.44 -18.10
C VAL A 184 -10.78 24.39 -19.28
N CYS A 185 -11.68 25.38 -19.23
CA CYS A 185 -11.71 26.50 -20.16
C CYS A 185 -10.99 27.70 -19.53
N VAL A 186 -10.01 28.28 -20.24
CA VAL A 186 -9.27 29.46 -19.78
C VAL A 186 -9.51 30.62 -20.75
N PRO A 187 -10.02 31.78 -20.29
CA PRO A 187 -10.20 32.95 -21.15
C PRO A 187 -8.84 33.50 -21.60
N THR A 188 -8.70 33.80 -22.88
CA THR A 188 -7.47 34.32 -23.51
C THR A 188 -7.81 35.51 -24.40
N GLY A 189 -7.72 36.71 -23.84
CA GLY A 189 -8.14 37.95 -24.52
C GLY A 189 -9.62 37.91 -24.91
N ASP A 190 -9.89 38.05 -26.20
CA ASP A 190 -11.25 37.96 -26.79
C ASP A 190 -11.65 36.51 -27.19
N SER A 191 -10.83 35.51 -26.87
CA SER A 191 -11.06 34.09 -27.18
C SER A 191 -10.98 33.22 -25.91
N TYR A 192 -11.16 31.91 -26.07
CA TYR A 192 -10.89 30.91 -25.04
C TYR A 192 -9.86 29.89 -25.52
N THR A 193 -9.20 29.23 -24.57
CA THR A 193 -8.35 28.07 -24.83
C THR A 193 -8.72 26.97 -23.84
N CYS A 194 -8.89 25.74 -24.31
CA CYS A 194 -9.09 24.59 -23.43
C CYS A 194 -7.74 24.08 -22.91
N GLN A 195 -7.66 23.81 -21.61
CA GLN A 195 -6.49 23.28 -20.94
C GLN A 195 -6.83 21.95 -20.25
N CYS A 196 -5.92 20.99 -20.33
CA CYS A 196 -6.07 19.70 -19.67
C CYS A 196 -5.49 19.71 -18.26
N HIS A 197 -6.06 18.92 -17.35
CA HIS A 197 -5.48 18.68 -16.03
C HIS A 197 -4.09 18.01 -16.10
N LYS A 198 -3.32 18.08 -15.00
CA LYS A 198 -1.99 17.47 -14.90
C LYS A 198 -2.07 15.98 -15.26
N GLY A 199 -1.18 15.53 -16.17
CA GLY A 199 -1.17 14.14 -16.68
C GLY A 199 -1.88 13.96 -18.02
N PHE A 200 -2.48 15.01 -18.60
CA PHE A 200 -3.21 14.96 -19.87
C PHE A 200 -2.66 15.99 -20.87
N ILE A 201 -2.74 15.68 -22.16
CA ILE A 201 -2.33 16.54 -23.28
C ILE A 201 -3.53 16.83 -24.18
N LEU A 202 -3.66 18.09 -24.60
CA LEU A 202 -4.75 18.56 -25.47
C LEU A 202 -4.62 17.94 -26.87
N ARG A 203 -5.70 17.38 -27.39
CA ARG A 203 -5.73 16.78 -28.72
C ARG A 203 -5.70 17.86 -29.81
N ARG A 204 -5.54 17.42 -31.07
CA ARG A 204 -5.52 18.31 -32.25
C ARG A 204 -6.82 19.11 -32.44
N ASP A 205 -7.93 18.60 -31.91
CA ASP A 205 -9.24 19.29 -31.92
C ASP A 205 -9.28 20.51 -30.97
N ARG A 206 -8.24 20.71 -30.15
CA ARG A 206 -8.09 21.78 -29.16
C ARG A 206 -9.20 21.80 -28.09
N LYS A 207 -9.93 20.70 -27.90
CA LYS A 207 -11.08 20.60 -27.00
C LYS A 207 -11.03 19.38 -26.09
N THR A 208 -10.60 18.23 -26.62
CA THR A 208 -10.51 16.99 -25.87
C THR A 208 -9.10 16.74 -25.35
N CYS A 209 -8.99 15.98 -24.27
CA CYS A 209 -7.77 15.65 -23.59
C CYS A 209 -7.46 14.16 -23.78
N ARG A 210 -6.19 13.80 -23.91
CA ARG A 210 -5.75 12.40 -23.81
C ARG A 210 -4.73 12.27 -22.69
N SER A 211 -4.75 11.16 -21.97
CA SER A 211 -3.70 10.87 -20.99
C SER A 211 -2.34 10.94 -21.69
N LYS A 212 -1.37 11.59 -21.03
CA LYS A 212 0.01 11.59 -21.46
C LYS A 212 0.51 10.17 -21.28
N ASP A 213 0.79 9.47 -22.38
CA ASP A 213 1.26 8.08 -22.36
C ASP A 213 2.60 7.99 -21.60
N LEU A 214 2.56 7.61 -20.31
CA LEU A 214 3.76 7.62 -19.46
C LEU A 214 4.80 6.65 -20.02
N CYS A 215 4.37 5.51 -20.56
CA CYS A 215 5.22 4.46 -21.13
C CYS A 215 5.99 4.91 -22.39
N LYS A 216 5.52 5.93 -23.11
CA LYS A 216 6.25 6.51 -24.26
C LYS A 216 7.06 7.74 -23.92
N SER A 217 6.86 8.30 -22.73
CA SER A 217 7.46 9.56 -22.34
C SER A 217 8.81 9.39 -21.64
N ILE A 218 9.00 8.26 -20.94
CA ILE A 218 10.19 7.93 -20.15
C ILE A 218 10.33 6.40 -20.20
N ASP A 219 11.56 5.89 -20.30
CA ASP A 219 11.83 4.47 -20.11
C ASP A 219 11.72 4.11 -18.63
N HIS A 220 10.73 3.28 -18.30
CA HIS A 220 10.47 2.84 -16.92
C HIS A 220 11.23 1.57 -16.54
N GLY A 221 11.98 0.97 -17.47
CA GLY A 221 12.75 -0.25 -17.25
C GLY A 221 11.89 -1.49 -17.07
N CYS A 222 10.75 -1.58 -17.77
CA CYS A 222 9.96 -2.81 -17.84
C CYS A 222 10.64 -3.80 -18.79
N GLU A 223 10.86 -5.04 -18.36
CA GLU A 223 11.52 -6.07 -19.18
C GLU A 223 10.69 -6.48 -20.40
N HIS A 224 9.37 -6.58 -20.25
CA HIS A 224 8.44 -6.93 -21.33
C HIS A 224 7.55 -5.74 -21.72
N VAL A 225 6.35 -5.64 -21.16
CA VAL A 225 5.33 -4.66 -21.59
C VAL A 225 5.11 -3.62 -20.49
N CYS A 226 5.15 -2.34 -20.84
CA CYS A 226 4.70 -1.25 -19.96
C CYS A 226 3.25 -0.92 -20.28
N ILE A 227 2.39 -0.90 -19.24
CA ILE A 227 0.99 -0.50 -19.36
C ILE A 227 0.79 0.85 -18.69
N ASN A 228 0.17 1.78 -19.42
CA ASN A 228 -0.18 3.09 -18.90
C ASN A 228 -1.52 3.02 -18.15
N ASN A 229 -1.51 3.43 -16.88
CA ASN A 229 -2.71 3.63 -16.06
C ASN A 229 -3.02 5.13 -15.99
N ASN A 230 -4.27 5.49 -15.65
CA ASN A 230 -4.79 6.87 -15.70
C ASN A 230 -3.84 7.96 -15.16
N ASN A 231 -2.99 7.63 -14.16
CA ASN A 231 -1.95 8.51 -13.65
C ASN A 231 -0.67 7.77 -13.16
N SER A 232 -0.42 6.53 -13.62
CA SER A 232 0.70 5.67 -13.19
C SER A 232 1.10 4.70 -14.31
N TYR A 233 2.13 3.88 -14.13
CA TYR A 233 2.46 2.78 -15.03
C TYR A 233 2.59 1.46 -14.26
N SER A 234 2.43 0.34 -14.95
CA SER A 234 2.72 -0.99 -14.40
C SER A 234 3.37 -1.87 -15.47
N CYS A 235 4.38 -2.63 -15.11
CA CYS A 235 4.99 -3.60 -16.02
C CYS A 235 4.17 -4.90 -16.03
N GLN A 236 4.01 -5.51 -17.20
CA GLN A 236 3.35 -6.80 -17.40
C GLN A 236 4.24 -7.72 -18.23
N CYS A 237 4.25 -8.99 -17.86
CA CYS A 237 4.99 -10.03 -18.54
C CYS A 237 4.14 -10.71 -19.62
N HIS A 238 4.79 -11.19 -20.68
CA HIS A 238 4.16 -12.01 -21.72
C HIS A 238 3.63 -13.34 -21.17
N GLU A 239 2.75 -14.00 -21.94
CA GLU A 239 2.25 -15.34 -21.57
C GLU A 239 3.41 -16.31 -21.31
N GLY A 240 3.30 -17.08 -20.24
CA GLY A 240 4.38 -17.95 -19.77
C GLY A 240 5.37 -17.28 -18.82
N PHE A 241 5.18 -16.00 -18.45
CA PHE A 241 6.04 -15.29 -17.49
C PHE A 241 5.24 -14.61 -16.36
N VAL A 242 5.87 -14.41 -15.21
CA VAL A 242 5.30 -13.77 -14.01
C VAL A 242 6.19 -12.60 -13.59
N LEU A 243 5.60 -11.49 -13.18
CA LEU A 243 6.35 -10.30 -12.73
C LEU A 243 7.07 -10.58 -11.41
N ARG A 244 8.35 -10.23 -11.31
CA ARG A 244 9.15 -10.37 -10.09
C ARG A 244 8.73 -9.32 -9.05
N GLN A 245 9.25 -9.49 -7.83
CA GLN A 245 8.94 -8.63 -6.70
C GLN A 245 9.46 -7.19 -6.86
N ASP A 246 10.40 -6.97 -7.80
CA ASP A 246 10.87 -5.63 -8.19
C ASP A 246 9.84 -4.84 -9.03
N GLY A 247 8.76 -5.49 -9.47
CA GLY A 247 7.71 -4.89 -10.29
C GLY A 247 8.13 -4.54 -11.71
N LYS A 248 9.29 -5.01 -12.18
CA LYS A 248 9.89 -4.60 -13.47
C LYS A 248 10.38 -5.76 -14.32
N THR A 249 10.99 -6.76 -13.71
CA THR A 249 11.55 -7.92 -14.41
C THR A 249 10.55 -9.08 -14.42
N CYS A 250 10.69 -9.95 -15.40
CA CYS A 250 9.81 -11.08 -15.66
C CYS A 250 10.57 -12.39 -15.41
N ARG A 251 9.92 -13.35 -14.76
CA ARG A 251 10.44 -14.71 -14.58
C ARG A 251 9.58 -15.70 -15.35
N ASN A 252 10.19 -16.74 -15.88
CA ASN A 252 9.46 -17.79 -16.59
C ASN A 252 8.55 -18.55 -15.59
N LYS A 253 7.31 -18.84 -15.98
CA LYS A 253 6.29 -19.48 -15.15
C LYS A 253 6.56 -20.98 -14.98
N ASP A 254 7.26 -21.60 -15.94
CA ASP A 254 7.56 -23.04 -15.92
C ASP A 254 8.72 -23.37 -16.88
N VAL A 255 9.96 -23.36 -16.37
CA VAL A 255 11.17 -23.57 -17.18
C VAL A 255 11.22 -24.99 -17.75
N CYS A 256 10.71 -25.99 -17.03
CA CYS A 256 10.61 -27.37 -17.51
C CYS A 256 9.61 -27.58 -18.66
N LYS A 257 8.66 -26.65 -18.87
CA LYS A 257 7.75 -26.68 -20.04
C LYS A 257 8.31 -25.93 -21.25
N SER A 258 9.48 -25.32 -21.13
CA SER A 258 10.16 -24.67 -22.25
C SER A 258 10.96 -25.69 -23.07
N VAL A 259 11.08 -25.45 -24.39
CA VAL A 259 11.33 -26.49 -25.41
C VAL A 259 12.76 -27.09 -25.39
N ALA A 260 13.68 -26.63 -24.54
CA ALA A 260 14.98 -27.31 -24.37
C ALA A 260 15.67 -26.98 -23.04
N HIS A 261 15.27 -27.64 -21.95
CA HIS A 261 15.98 -27.56 -20.66
C HIS A 261 17.21 -28.49 -20.61
N GLY A 262 17.38 -29.43 -21.54
CA GLY A 262 18.60 -30.26 -21.64
C GLY A 262 18.85 -31.18 -20.44
N CYS A 263 17.80 -31.54 -19.69
CA CYS A 263 17.87 -32.64 -18.73
C CYS A 263 17.67 -33.95 -19.49
N ASP A 264 18.53 -34.92 -19.20
CA ASP A 264 18.46 -36.25 -19.79
C ASP A 264 17.21 -37.01 -19.35
N HIS A 265 16.90 -36.99 -18.05
CA HIS A 265 15.72 -37.63 -17.47
C HIS A 265 14.66 -36.61 -17.02
N ILE A 266 14.60 -36.29 -15.72
CA ILE A 266 13.50 -35.54 -15.11
C ILE A 266 13.94 -34.09 -14.90
N CYS A 267 13.12 -33.12 -15.33
CA CYS A 267 13.29 -31.70 -14.99
C CYS A 267 12.35 -31.32 -13.84
N VAL A 268 12.88 -30.67 -12.81
CA VAL A 268 12.09 -30.13 -11.69
C VAL A 268 12.35 -28.63 -11.58
N ASN A 269 11.31 -27.81 -11.68
CA ASN A 269 11.45 -26.37 -11.46
C ASN A 269 11.91 -26.10 -10.02
N ASN A 270 12.82 -25.15 -9.86
CA ASN A 270 13.36 -24.73 -8.58
C ASN A 270 13.45 -23.20 -8.54
N ASP A 271 12.48 -22.55 -7.91
CA ASP A 271 12.33 -21.09 -7.82
C ASP A 271 12.51 -20.36 -9.16
N ASP A 272 13.74 -19.91 -9.43
CA ASP A 272 14.16 -19.13 -10.61
C ASP A 272 14.91 -19.97 -11.67
N SER A 273 15.04 -21.28 -11.47
CA SER A 273 15.80 -22.22 -12.31
C SER A 273 15.07 -23.57 -12.41
N TYR A 274 15.77 -24.58 -12.89
CA TYR A 274 15.39 -25.99 -12.83
C TYR A 274 16.58 -26.82 -12.34
N ILE A 275 16.28 -27.97 -11.78
CA ILE A 275 17.27 -29.00 -11.47
C ILE A 275 16.92 -30.26 -12.27
N CYS A 276 17.93 -30.93 -12.79
CA CYS A 276 17.75 -32.25 -13.39
C CYS A 276 17.82 -33.31 -12.31
N LYS A 277 16.92 -34.28 -12.37
CA LYS A 277 16.92 -35.48 -11.53
C LYS A 277 16.94 -36.71 -12.44
N CYS A 278 17.54 -37.78 -11.94
CA CYS A 278 17.57 -39.05 -12.65
C CYS A 278 16.46 -39.98 -12.14
N GLN A 279 15.94 -40.82 -13.03
CA GLN A 279 15.09 -41.96 -12.67
C GLN A 279 15.85 -43.00 -11.84
N ASP A 280 15.13 -43.90 -11.19
CA ASP A 280 15.71 -44.96 -10.37
C ASP A 280 16.68 -45.83 -11.19
N GLY A 281 17.80 -46.24 -10.57
CA GLY A 281 18.89 -46.95 -11.26
C GLY A 281 19.90 -46.04 -11.97
N TYR A 282 19.74 -44.72 -11.87
CA TYR A 282 20.64 -43.73 -12.46
C TYR A 282 21.04 -42.64 -11.45
N ILE A 283 22.25 -42.12 -11.62
CA ILE A 283 22.79 -40.99 -10.85
C ILE A 283 23.17 -39.84 -11.77
N LEU A 284 23.00 -38.60 -11.28
CA LEU A 284 23.31 -37.39 -12.04
C LEU A 284 24.82 -37.24 -12.18
N LYS A 285 25.31 -36.99 -13.41
CA LYS A 285 26.73 -36.74 -13.66
C LYS A 285 27.13 -35.34 -13.19
N GLU A 286 28.44 -35.09 -13.20
CA GLU A 286 29.05 -33.80 -12.80
C GLU A 286 28.54 -32.60 -13.63
N ASP A 287 28.03 -32.82 -14.84
CA ASP A 287 27.43 -31.78 -15.69
C ASP A 287 26.05 -31.30 -15.21
N GLN A 288 25.51 -31.93 -14.16
CA GLN A 288 24.19 -31.68 -13.56
C GLN A 288 23.02 -31.82 -14.54
N LYS A 289 23.22 -32.50 -15.67
CA LYS A 289 22.23 -32.61 -16.76
C LYS A 289 22.04 -34.03 -17.27
N THR A 290 23.13 -34.79 -17.40
CA THR A 290 23.10 -36.16 -17.90
C THR A 290 23.08 -37.17 -16.78
N CYS A 291 22.45 -38.31 -17.04
CA CYS A 291 22.34 -39.40 -16.09
C CYS A 291 23.30 -40.53 -16.47
N ARG A 292 23.90 -41.16 -15.46
CA ARG A 292 24.74 -42.35 -15.59
C ARG A 292 24.03 -43.53 -14.95
N ARG A 293 24.05 -44.70 -15.60
CA ARG A 293 23.56 -45.95 -14.99
C ARG A 293 24.42 -46.32 -13.79
N CYS A 294 23.80 -46.74 -12.70
CA CYS A 294 24.57 -47.18 -11.54
C CYS A 294 25.45 -48.40 -11.83
N THR A 295 25.12 -49.23 -12.83
CA THR A 295 25.97 -50.35 -13.27
C THR A 295 27.34 -49.93 -13.80
N GLU A 296 27.55 -48.63 -14.07
CA GLU A 296 28.84 -48.03 -14.44
C GLU A 296 29.65 -47.52 -13.23
N GLY A 297 29.15 -47.72 -12.02
CA GLY A 297 29.78 -47.27 -10.78
C GLY A 297 30.86 -48.21 -10.23
N PRO A 298 31.64 -47.74 -9.27
CA PRO A 298 32.68 -48.53 -8.63
C PRO A 298 32.08 -49.59 -7.69
N VAL A 299 32.36 -50.88 -7.94
CA VAL A 299 32.12 -51.99 -6.99
C VAL A 299 33.23 -53.03 -7.02
N ASP A 300 33.63 -53.55 -5.86
CA ASP A 300 34.56 -54.68 -5.75
C ASP A 300 33.74 -55.94 -5.45
N LEU A 301 33.66 -56.85 -6.42
CA LEU A 301 32.85 -58.08 -6.36
C LEU A 301 33.76 -59.31 -6.35
N VAL A 302 33.57 -60.23 -5.40
CA VAL A 302 34.29 -61.51 -5.37
C VAL A 302 33.30 -62.66 -5.41
N PHE A 303 33.47 -63.55 -6.39
CA PHE A 303 32.74 -64.82 -6.44
C PHE A 303 33.48 -65.90 -5.66
N VAL A 304 32.75 -66.60 -4.80
CA VAL A 304 33.22 -67.77 -4.05
C VAL A 304 32.40 -68.96 -4.54
N ILE A 305 32.97 -69.81 -5.39
CA ILE A 305 32.26 -70.93 -6.00
C ILE A 305 32.65 -72.26 -5.36
N ASP A 306 31.66 -73.01 -4.89
CA ASP A 306 31.88 -74.39 -4.45
C ASP A 306 32.18 -75.26 -5.68
N GLY A 307 33.32 -75.96 -5.64
CA GLY A 307 33.74 -76.96 -6.62
C GLY A 307 33.83 -78.35 -6.00
N SER A 308 33.14 -78.58 -4.88
CA SER A 308 33.12 -79.84 -4.13
C SER A 308 32.35 -80.94 -4.86
N LYS A 309 32.60 -82.19 -4.45
CA LYS A 309 31.93 -83.37 -4.97
C LYS A 309 30.43 -83.38 -4.70
N SER A 310 29.98 -82.78 -3.59
CA SER A 310 28.57 -82.77 -3.20
C SER A 310 27.71 -81.90 -4.11
N LEU A 311 28.29 -80.85 -4.67
CA LEU A 311 27.68 -80.02 -5.70
C LEU A 311 27.48 -80.78 -7.02
N GLY A 312 28.53 -81.44 -7.52
CA GLY A 312 28.52 -82.15 -8.81
C GLY A 312 28.86 -81.26 -10.01
N GLU A 313 29.33 -81.90 -11.09
CA GLU A 313 29.84 -81.20 -12.29
C GLU A 313 28.74 -80.49 -13.08
N ASP A 314 27.55 -81.08 -13.20
CA ASP A 314 26.42 -80.47 -13.91
C ASP A 314 25.98 -79.15 -13.24
N ASN A 315 25.87 -79.16 -11.91
CA ASN A 315 25.54 -77.98 -11.12
C ASN A 315 26.66 -76.93 -11.16
N PHE A 316 27.92 -77.37 -11.25
CA PHE A 316 29.04 -76.46 -11.40
C PHE A 316 28.98 -75.67 -12.72
N GLU A 317 28.51 -76.28 -13.81
CA GLU A 317 28.28 -75.56 -15.06
C GLU A 317 27.13 -74.54 -14.94
N ILE A 318 26.09 -74.82 -14.16
CA ILE A 318 25.02 -73.84 -13.84
C ILE A 318 25.63 -72.64 -13.10
N VAL A 319 26.51 -72.87 -12.12
CA VAL A 319 27.21 -71.79 -11.41
C VAL A 319 28.04 -70.93 -12.38
N LYS A 320 28.78 -71.55 -13.32
CA LYS A 320 29.54 -70.81 -14.34
C LYS A 320 28.66 -69.96 -15.26
N GLN A 321 27.47 -70.46 -15.62
CA GLN A 321 26.49 -69.70 -16.39
C GLN A 321 25.95 -68.52 -15.58
N PHE A 322 25.63 -68.72 -14.30
CA PHE A 322 25.16 -67.66 -13.41
C PHE A 322 26.21 -66.55 -13.26
N VAL A 323 27.47 -66.91 -12.97
CA VAL A 323 28.58 -65.96 -12.92
C VAL A 323 28.70 -65.18 -14.23
N SER A 324 28.61 -65.88 -15.37
CA SER A 324 28.67 -65.23 -16.69
C SER A 324 27.52 -64.25 -16.93
N GLY A 325 26.31 -64.57 -16.47
CA GLY A 325 25.14 -63.69 -16.57
C GLY A 325 25.26 -62.43 -15.71
N ILE A 326 25.78 -62.54 -14.49
CA ILE A 326 26.08 -61.36 -13.66
C ILE A 326 27.19 -60.50 -14.30
N LEU A 327 28.21 -61.12 -14.92
CA LEU A 327 29.25 -60.36 -15.63
C LEU A 327 28.69 -59.57 -16.82
N ASP A 328 27.58 -60.00 -17.43
CA ASP A 328 26.91 -59.29 -18.52
C ASP A 328 26.09 -58.09 -18.07
N SER A 329 25.71 -58.00 -16.78
CA SER A 329 24.97 -56.87 -16.22
C SER A 329 25.86 -55.75 -15.68
N LEU A 330 27.18 -56.00 -15.56
CA LEU A 330 28.16 -55.08 -14.96
C LEU A 330 29.07 -54.43 -16.01
N GLU A 331 29.36 -53.14 -15.82
CA GLU A 331 30.43 -52.47 -16.58
C GLU A 331 31.79 -52.76 -15.91
N ILE A 332 32.60 -53.61 -16.52
CA ILE A 332 33.90 -54.03 -15.97
C ILE A 332 34.99 -53.09 -16.44
N SER A 333 35.61 -52.37 -15.51
CA SER A 333 36.78 -51.55 -15.79
C SER A 333 37.51 -51.17 -14.49
N PRO A 334 38.76 -50.66 -14.55
CA PRO A 334 39.46 -50.19 -13.36
C PRO A 334 38.74 -49.07 -12.59
N LYS A 335 37.81 -48.35 -13.24
CA LYS A 335 37.02 -47.25 -12.66
C LYS A 335 35.58 -47.66 -12.28
N ALA A 336 35.10 -48.81 -12.75
CA ALA A 336 33.75 -49.32 -12.50
C ALA A 336 33.82 -50.62 -11.66
N ALA A 337 33.22 -51.72 -12.13
CA ALA A 337 33.29 -53.00 -11.44
C ALA A 337 34.67 -53.66 -11.57
N ARG A 338 35.22 -54.10 -10.43
CA ARG A 338 36.37 -55.00 -10.35
C ARG A 338 35.87 -56.34 -9.82
N VAL A 339 36.23 -57.43 -10.49
CA VAL A 339 35.70 -58.76 -10.18
C VAL A 339 36.84 -59.73 -9.91
N GLY A 340 36.78 -60.42 -8.78
CA GLY A 340 37.63 -61.56 -8.43
C GLY A 340 36.81 -62.84 -8.37
N LEU A 341 37.47 -63.98 -8.52
CA LEU A 341 36.83 -65.28 -8.40
C LEU A 341 37.78 -66.28 -7.75
N LEU A 342 37.27 -66.99 -6.74
CA LEU A 342 37.93 -68.14 -6.15
C LEU A 342 36.96 -69.33 -6.16
N GLN A 343 37.52 -70.50 -6.44
CA GLN A 343 36.87 -71.78 -6.32
C GLN A 343 37.41 -72.51 -5.09
N TYR A 344 36.59 -73.29 -4.40
CA TYR A 344 37.05 -74.11 -3.30
C TYR A 344 36.56 -75.56 -3.39
N SER A 345 37.30 -76.45 -2.73
CA SER A 345 36.86 -77.80 -2.39
C SER A 345 37.53 -78.21 -1.07
N THR A 346 38.46 -79.18 -1.08
CA THR A 346 39.37 -79.43 0.05
C THR A 346 40.42 -78.31 0.20
N GLU A 347 40.71 -77.61 -0.89
CA GLU A 347 41.63 -76.48 -0.95
C GLU A 347 40.95 -75.32 -1.67
N VAL A 348 41.48 -74.11 -1.48
CA VAL A 348 40.98 -72.90 -2.15
C VAL A 348 41.92 -72.50 -3.29
N ARG A 349 41.38 -72.30 -4.48
CA ARG A 349 42.09 -71.82 -5.67
C ARG A 349 41.52 -70.49 -6.13
N THR A 350 42.35 -69.45 -6.10
CA THR A 350 42.03 -68.17 -6.75
C THR A 350 42.16 -68.36 -8.27
N GLU A 351 41.06 -68.22 -9.00
CA GLU A 351 41.05 -68.32 -10.46
C GLU A 351 41.49 -67.00 -11.10
N PHE A 352 41.05 -65.88 -10.54
CA PHE A 352 41.56 -64.55 -10.86
C PHE A 352 41.24 -63.52 -9.78
N THR A 353 42.03 -62.45 -9.74
CA THR A 353 41.97 -61.41 -8.70
C THR A 353 41.28 -60.15 -9.21
N LEU A 354 40.90 -59.23 -8.32
CA LEU A 354 40.18 -57.98 -8.66
C LEU A 354 40.94 -57.08 -9.65
N ARG A 355 42.26 -57.25 -9.78
CA ARG A 355 43.13 -56.48 -10.69
C ARG A 355 43.44 -57.19 -12.02
N GLN A 356 43.13 -58.48 -12.15
CA GLN A 356 43.68 -59.30 -13.23
C GLN A 356 43.07 -58.98 -14.59
N PHE A 357 41.76 -58.75 -14.64
CA PHE A 357 41.02 -58.47 -15.87
C PHE A 357 40.33 -57.12 -15.83
N SER A 358 40.13 -56.53 -17.00
CA SER A 358 39.46 -55.24 -17.19
C SER A 358 38.35 -55.30 -18.25
N SER A 359 37.93 -56.51 -18.66
CA SER A 359 36.87 -56.73 -19.64
C SER A 359 36.04 -57.95 -19.27
N ALA A 360 34.71 -57.82 -19.35
CA ALA A 360 33.76 -58.92 -19.17
C ALA A 360 34.01 -60.07 -20.15
N LYS A 361 34.43 -59.77 -21.38
CA LYS A 361 34.74 -60.79 -22.39
C LYS A 361 35.85 -61.74 -21.94
N ASP A 362 36.94 -61.18 -21.40
CA ASP A 362 38.09 -61.97 -20.95
C ASP A 362 37.80 -62.72 -19.65
N MET A 363 37.05 -62.10 -18.73
CA MET A 363 36.57 -62.76 -17.52
C MET A 363 35.66 -63.95 -17.84
N LYS A 364 34.66 -63.80 -18.73
CA LYS A 364 33.79 -64.91 -19.14
C LYS A 364 34.57 -66.05 -19.81
N LYS A 365 35.60 -65.71 -20.61
CA LYS A 365 36.51 -66.72 -21.17
C LYS A 365 37.25 -67.45 -20.06
N ALA A 366 37.79 -66.75 -19.07
CA ALA A 366 38.44 -67.37 -17.92
C ALA A 366 37.47 -68.26 -17.13
N VAL A 367 36.25 -67.79 -16.86
CA VAL A 367 35.19 -68.54 -16.18
C VAL A 367 34.87 -69.83 -16.92
N SER A 368 34.69 -69.78 -18.25
CA SER A 368 34.38 -70.97 -19.06
C SER A 368 35.46 -72.06 -18.99
N GLN A 369 36.72 -71.67 -18.70
CA GLN A 369 37.88 -72.56 -18.64
C GLN A 369 38.19 -73.07 -17.23
N ILE A 370 37.45 -72.64 -16.21
CA ILE A 370 37.61 -73.12 -14.84
C ILE A 370 37.36 -74.63 -14.80
N LYS A 371 38.33 -75.36 -14.22
CA LYS A 371 38.23 -76.80 -14.02
C LYS A 371 37.59 -77.11 -12.68
N TYR A 372 36.56 -77.94 -12.70
CA TYR A 372 35.91 -78.50 -11.51
C TYR A 372 36.89 -79.31 -10.65
N MET A 373 36.80 -79.20 -9.33
CA MET A 373 37.74 -79.84 -8.38
C MET A 373 37.24 -81.20 -7.87
N GLY A 374 35.95 -81.33 -7.55
CA GLY A 374 35.29 -82.58 -7.18
C GLY A 374 35.78 -83.25 -5.89
N ARG A 375 36.21 -82.48 -4.88
CA ARG A 375 36.71 -83.00 -3.58
C ARG A 375 35.82 -82.59 -2.39
N GLY A 376 36.40 -82.34 -1.21
CA GLY A 376 35.66 -81.91 -0.01
C GLY A 376 35.04 -80.51 -0.16
N SER A 377 34.39 -79.99 0.88
CA SER A 377 33.75 -78.67 0.88
C SER A 377 34.20 -77.86 2.11
N MET A 378 35.32 -77.14 1.97
CA MET A 378 35.91 -76.29 3.03
C MET A 378 35.45 -74.82 2.85
N THR A 379 34.16 -74.59 3.09
CA THR A 379 33.51 -73.28 2.90
C THR A 379 34.09 -72.23 3.86
N GLY A 380 34.37 -72.59 5.12
CA GLY A 380 34.96 -71.68 6.10
C GLY A 380 36.35 -71.19 5.67
N LEU A 381 37.18 -72.09 5.14
CA LEU A 381 38.47 -71.76 4.56
C LEU A 381 38.35 -70.82 3.34
N ALA A 382 37.34 -71.04 2.50
CA ALA A 382 37.06 -70.17 1.36
C ALA A 382 36.67 -68.75 1.79
N LEU A 383 35.79 -68.62 2.80
CA LEU A 383 35.41 -67.34 3.39
C LEU A 383 36.61 -66.64 4.05
N LYS A 384 37.50 -67.39 4.71
CA LYS A 384 38.76 -66.86 5.24
C LYS A 384 39.63 -66.27 4.13
N GLN A 385 39.85 -67.01 3.04
CA GLN A 385 40.65 -66.55 1.90
C GLN A 385 40.03 -65.32 1.21
N MET A 386 38.70 -65.30 1.07
CA MET A 386 37.96 -64.16 0.55
C MET A 386 38.23 -62.92 1.40
N PHE A 387 38.05 -63.03 2.72
CA PHE A 387 38.20 -61.91 3.66
C PHE A 387 39.65 -61.43 3.80
N GLU A 388 40.60 -62.34 4.07
CA GLU A 388 41.98 -61.98 4.40
C GLU A 388 42.84 -61.66 3.17
N ARG A 389 42.47 -62.13 1.98
CA ARG A 389 43.26 -61.93 0.75
C ARG A 389 42.48 -61.25 -0.37
N SER A 390 41.34 -61.79 -0.78
CA SER A 390 40.69 -61.35 -2.02
C SER A 390 40.24 -59.88 -1.97
N PHE A 391 39.80 -59.40 -0.80
CA PHE A 391 39.44 -57.99 -0.57
C PHE A 391 40.59 -57.09 -0.09
N THR A 392 41.84 -57.49 -0.32
CA THR A 392 43.01 -56.66 -0.02
C THR A 392 43.34 -55.73 -1.18
N GLU A 393 43.94 -54.58 -0.87
CA GLU A 393 44.45 -53.66 -1.89
C GLU A 393 45.50 -54.34 -2.77
N THR A 394 46.31 -55.25 -2.19
CA THR A 394 47.28 -56.10 -2.88
C THR A 394 46.67 -57.09 -3.88
N GLU A 395 45.37 -57.39 -3.79
CA GLU A 395 44.65 -58.21 -4.76
C GLU A 395 43.75 -57.37 -5.70
N GLY A 396 43.72 -56.05 -5.49
CA GLY A 396 43.05 -55.10 -6.40
C GLY A 396 41.78 -54.46 -5.83
N ALA A 397 41.41 -54.76 -4.59
CA ALA A 397 40.35 -54.03 -3.91
C ALA A 397 40.72 -52.55 -3.75
N ARG A 398 39.73 -51.67 -3.78
CA ARG A 398 39.95 -50.25 -3.55
C ARG A 398 40.07 -49.96 -2.05
N PRO A 399 40.84 -48.91 -1.67
CA PRO A 399 40.97 -48.52 -0.27
C PRO A 399 39.60 -48.27 0.38
N PHE A 400 39.45 -48.61 1.66
CA PHE A 400 38.20 -48.37 2.39
C PHE A 400 37.79 -46.89 2.39
N SER A 401 38.75 -45.96 2.35
CA SER A 401 38.50 -44.52 2.25
C SER A 401 37.80 -44.08 0.96
N ALA A 402 37.80 -44.92 -0.08
CA ALA A 402 37.07 -44.65 -1.33
C ALA A 402 35.57 -44.96 -1.23
N ASN A 403 35.10 -45.51 -0.10
CA ASN A 403 33.70 -45.90 0.16
C ASN A 403 33.09 -46.75 -0.98
N VAL A 404 33.88 -47.67 -1.52
CA VAL A 404 33.44 -48.58 -2.58
C VAL A 404 32.79 -49.82 -1.95
N PRO A 405 31.58 -50.22 -2.38
CA PRO A 405 30.93 -51.44 -1.91
C PRO A 405 31.79 -52.66 -2.18
N ARG A 406 31.92 -53.50 -1.16
CA ARG A 406 32.60 -54.81 -1.24
C ARG A 406 31.53 -55.89 -1.12
N ILE A 407 31.38 -56.68 -2.16
CA ILE A 407 30.28 -57.66 -2.27
C ILE A 407 30.87 -59.02 -2.58
N SER A 408 30.43 -60.04 -1.85
CA SER A 408 30.74 -61.44 -2.12
C SER A 408 29.50 -62.19 -2.52
N ILE A 409 29.59 -63.02 -3.56
CA ILE A 409 28.53 -63.94 -3.95
C ILE A 409 29.08 -65.36 -3.78
N VAL A 410 28.50 -66.11 -2.84
CA VAL A 410 28.91 -67.44 -2.42
C VAL A 410 27.93 -68.46 -2.99
N PHE A 411 28.43 -69.38 -3.82
CA PHE A 411 27.64 -70.50 -4.34
C PHE A 411 28.04 -71.77 -3.59
N THR A 412 27.07 -72.46 -2.98
CA THR A 412 27.32 -73.68 -2.19
C THR A 412 26.08 -74.57 -2.13
N ASP A 413 26.28 -75.86 -1.90
CA ASP A 413 25.19 -76.79 -1.52
C ASP A 413 24.97 -76.84 0.01
N GLY A 414 25.59 -75.92 0.77
CA GLY A 414 25.41 -75.78 2.22
C GLY A 414 25.84 -77.02 2.99
N ARG A 415 26.91 -77.70 2.57
CA ARG A 415 27.46 -78.88 3.25
C ARG A 415 28.92 -78.70 3.62
N ALA A 416 29.23 -77.58 4.27
CA ALA A 416 30.58 -77.32 4.76
C ALA A 416 31.06 -78.44 5.69
N GLN A 417 32.36 -78.73 5.60
CA GLN A 417 33.06 -79.68 6.45
C GLN A 417 33.88 -78.98 7.54
N ASP A 418 33.77 -77.65 7.62
CA ASP A 418 34.45 -76.75 8.52
C ASP A 418 33.53 -75.62 9.00
N GLU A 419 33.97 -74.85 10.00
CA GLU A 419 33.19 -73.78 10.61
C GLU A 419 33.07 -72.55 9.68
N VAL A 420 31.84 -72.19 9.29
CA VAL A 420 31.56 -71.05 8.40
C VAL A 420 31.26 -69.75 9.14
N SER A 421 30.57 -69.85 10.28
CA SER A 421 30.03 -68.73 11.05
C SER A 421 31.07 -67.67 11.44
N GLU A 422 32.27 -68.09 11.85
CA GLU A 422 33.32 -67.17 12.30
C GLU A 422 33.76 -66.20 11.19
N TRP A 423 34.05 -66.74 10.01
CA TRP A 423 34.58 -65.96 8.89
C TRP A 423 33.49 -65.16 8.19
N ALA A 424 32.28 -65.70 8.07
CA ALA A 424 31.11 -64.95 7.61
C ALA A 424 30.86 -63.73 8.52
N ALA A 425 30.85 -63.90 9.83
CA ALA A 425 30.64 -62.81 10.78
C ALA A 425 31.76 -61.76 10.77
N LYS A 426 33.02 -62.15 10.55
CA LYS A 426 34.14 -61.21 10.39
C LYS A 426 34.00 -60.38 9.12
N ALA A 427 33.66 -61.02 7.99
CA ALA A 427 33.46 -60.34 6.72
C ALA A 427 32.29 -59.34 6.79
N LYS A 428 31.13 -59.78 7.30
CA LYS A 428 29.94 -58.92 7.50
C LYS A 428 30.24 -57.69 8.35
N ARG A 429 30.93 -57.86 9.49
CA ARG A 429 31.32 -56.74 10.37
C ARG A 429 32.31 -55.76 9.73
N ASN A 430 33.05 -56.17 8.71
CA ASN A 430 33.98 -55.30 7.97
C ASN A 430 33.35 -54.68 6.72
N GLY A 431 32.01 -54.70 6.61
CA GLY A 431 31.28 -54.06 5.52
C GLY A 431 31.29 -54.83 4.21
N ILE A 432 31.61 -56.14 4.23
CA ILE A 432 31.43 -57.01 3.07
C ILE A 432 30.00 -57.54 3.09
N ILE A 433 29.24 -57.26 2.04
CA ILE A 433 27.89 -57.81 1.85
C ILE A 433 28.03 -59.19 1.23
N ILE A 434 27.45 -60.22 1.84
CA ILE A 434 27.55 -61.61 1.36
C ILE A 434 26.17 -62.07 0.89
N TYR A 435 26.08 -62.46 -0.38
CA TYR A 435 24.95 -63.17 -0.95
C TYR A 435 25.27 -64.67 -0.93
N ALA A 436 24.41 -65.47 -0.30
CA ALA A 436 24.51 -66.92 -0.32
C ALA A 436 23.51 -67.48 -1.33
N ILE A 437 24.02 -68.24 -2.30
CA ILE A 437 23.23 -68.87 -3.36
C ILE A 437 23.31 -70.38 -3.18
N GLY A 438 22.20 -70.96 -2.75
CA GLY A 438 22.01 -72.40 -2.64
C GLY A 438 21.92 -73.05 -4.00
N ILE A 439 22.72 -74.09 -4.23
CA ILE A 439 22.66 -74.89 -5.46
C ILE A 439 22.13 -76.30 -5.14
N GLY A 440 21.14 -76.73 -5.91
CA GLY A 440 20.51 -78.04 -5.74
C GLY A 440 19.89 -78.17 -4.35
N LYS A 441 20.17 -79.30 -3.67
CA LYS A 441 19.64 -79.59 -2.32
C LYS A 441 20.45 -78.90 -1.22
N ALA A 442 20.50 -77.57 -1.28
CA ALA A 442 21.29 -76.78 -0.34
C ALA A 442 20.68 -76.74 1.07
N ILE A 443 21.52 -76.68 2.10
CA ILE A 443 21.07 -76.57 3.50
C ILE A 443 20.89 -75.09 3.86
N GLU A 444 19.64 -74.69 4.09
CA GLU A 444 19.27 -73.31 4.37
C GLU A 444 19.93 -72.75 5.63
N GLU A 445 20.05 -73.55 6.70
CA GLU A 445 20.67 -73.14 7.97
C GLU A 445 22.11 -72.64 7.76
N GLU A 446 22.91 -73.35 6.96
CA GLU A 446 24.29 -72.94 6.65
C GLU A 446 24.31 -71.69 5.75
N LEU A 447 23.40 -71.61 4.76
CA LEU A 447 23.28 -70.43 3.90
C LEU A 447 22.92 -69.17 4.70
N LEU A 448 22.06 -69.30 5.73
CA LEU A 448 21.70 -68.21 6.63
C LEU A 448 22.90 -67.71 7.46
N GLU A 449 23.77 -68.62 7.91
CA GLU A 449 24.99 -68.25 8.63
C GLU A 449 25.95 -67.43 7.74
N ILE A 450 26.02 -67.79 6.46
CA ILE A 450 26.88 -67.16 5.46
C ILE A 450 26.32 -65.79 5.03
N ALA A 451 25.04 -65.72 4.69
CA ALA A 451 24.40 -64.54 4.12
C ALA A 451 24.41 -63.32 5.06
N SER A 452 24.38 -62.13 4.46
CA SER A 452 24.16 -60.87 5.19
C SER A 452 22.71 -60.69 5.62
N GLU A 453 22.50 -59.90 6.67
CA GLU A 453 21.16 -59.48 7.09
C GLU A 453 20.62 -58.38 6.18
N PRO A 454 19.32 -58.38 5.83
CA PRO A 454 18.34 -59.42 6.16
C PRO A 454 18.35 -60.59 5.15
N PRO A 455 18.04 -61.84 5.57
CA PRO A 455 18.13 -63.02 4.72
C PRO A 455 17.32 -62.96 3.43
N TYR A 456 16.11 -62.40 3.46
CA TYR A 456 15.24 -62.31 2.29
C TYR A 456 15.82 -61.47 1.13
N LYS A 457 16.91 -60.73 1.37
CA LYS A 457 17.64 -59.98 0.35
C LYS A 457 18.95 -60.61 -0.10
N HIS A 458 19.50 -61.54 0.69
CA HIS A 458 20.87 -62.02 0.52
C HIS A 458 20.95 -63.55 0.41
N LEU A 459 19.86 -64.27 0.61
CA LEU A 459 19.79 -65.71 0.45
C LEU A 459 18.89 -66.02 -0.76
N PHE A 460 19.44 -66.76 -1.72
CA PHE A 460 18.74 -67.17 -2.94
C PHE A 460 19.04 -68.63 -3.27
N TYR A 461 18.27 -69.21 -4.20
CA TYR A 461 18.54 -70.54 -4.75
C TYR A 461 18.67 -70.44 -6.27
N ALA A 462 19.66 -71.10 -6.87
CA ALA A 462 19.92 -70.99 -8.31
C ALA A 462 18.93 -71.78 -9.19
N GLU A 463 18.04 -72.57 -8.60
CA GLU A 463 16.94 -73.20 -9.33
C GLU A 463 15.94 -72.15 -9.86
N ASP A 464 15.95 -70.95 -9.27
CA ASP A 464 15.14 -69.81 -9.68
C ASP A 464 15.97 -68.91 -10.61
N PHE A 465 15.70 -68.95 -11.92
CA PHE A 465 16.32 -68.01 -12.88
C PHE A 465 16.10 -66.53 -12.50
N THR A 466 15.09 -66.23 -11.68
CA THR A 466 14.82 -64.90 -11.12
C THR A 466 15.90 -64.43 -10.16
N ALA A 467 16.62 -65.33 -9.47
CA ALA A 467 17.68 -64.98 -8.54
C ALA A 467 18.79 -64.15 -9.21
N MET A 468 19.08 -64.41 -10.48
CA MET A 468 20.07 -63.63 -11.23
C MET A 468 19.61 -62.19 -11.48
N GLU A 469 18.32 -61.99 -11.78
CA GLU A 469 17.71 -60.68 -11.96
C GLU A 469 17.67 -59.93 -10.63
N ASP A 470 17.20 -60.58 -9.56
CA ASP A 470 17.11 -60.00 -8.21
C ASP A 470 18.48 -59.55 -7.68
N ILE A 471 19.51 -60.40 -7.83
CA ILE A 471 20.88 -60.05 -7.43
C ILE A 471 21.43 -58.92 -8.29
N SER A 472 21.19 -58.92 -9.61
CA SER A 472 21.63 -57.83 -10.48
C SER A 472 20.99 -56.49 -10.11
N GLU A 473 19.72 -56.51 -9.74
CA GLU A 473 18.97 -55.33 -9.29
C GLU A 473 19.49 -54.80 -7.94
N GLU A 474 19.75 -55.69 -6.98
CA GLU A 474 20.30 -55.29 -5.68
C GLU A 474 21.76 -54.81 -5.81
N LEU A 475 22.60 -55.46 -6.64
CA LEU A 475 23.93 -54.97 -6.98
C LEU A 475 23.86 -53.55 -7.56
N ARG A 476 22.92 -53.30 -8.47
CA ARG A 476 22.70 -51.95 -9.03
C ARG A 476 22.31 -50.96 -7.94
N ALA A 477 21.43 -51.33 -7.02
CA ALA A 477 21.00 -50.48 -5.91
C ALA A 477 22.16 -50.12 -4.97
N GLN A 478 22.99 -51.11 -4.58
CA GLN A 478 24.17 -50.88 -3.75
C GLN A 478 25.18 -49.94 -4.43
N ILE A 479 25.40 -50.10 -5.74
CA ILE A 479 26.26 -49.18 -6.49
C ILE A 479 25.64 -47.78 -6.54
N CYS A 480 24.32 -47.66 -6.73
CA CYS A 480 23.64 -46.37 -6.72
C CYS A 480 23.84 -45.62 -5.41
N GLU A 481 23.66 -46.28 -4.27
CA GLU A 481 23.79 -45.64 -2.95
C GLU A 481 25.23 -45.18 -2.69
N ALA A 482 26.23 -46.02 -2.98
CA ALA A 482 27.63 -45.61 -2.83
C ALA A 482 28.02 -44.43 -3.74
N LEU A 483 27.47 -44.38 -4.95
CA LEU A 483 27.65 -43.25 -5.86
C LEU A 483 27.00 -41.96 -5.35
N LYS A 484 25.86 -42.04 -4.66
CA LYS A 484 25.21 -40.86 -4.04
C LYS A 484 26.00 -40.34 -2.85
N GLU A 485 26.50 -41.22 -1.99
CA GLU A 485 27.29 -40.85 -0.81
C GLU A 485 28.62 -40.18 -1.19
N SER A 486 29.28 -40.67 -2.24
CA SER A 486 30.53 -40.09 -2.74
C SER A 486 30.35 -38.71 -3.38
N ALA A 487 29.20 -38.44 -4.03
CA ALA A 487 28.89 -37.12 -4.58
C ALA A 487 28.67 -36.04 -3.50
N HIS A 488 28.16 -36.41 -2.33
CA HIS A 488 27.95 -35.48 -1.21
C HIS A 488 29.24 -35.04 -0.50
N GLN A 489 30.35 -35.74 -0.71
CA GLN A 489 31.65 -35.40 -0.12
C GLN A 489 32.52 -34.50 -1.02
N GLN A 490 32.06 -34.16 -2.24
CA GLN A 490 32.81 -33.39 -3.24
C GLN A 490 32.19 -32.03 -3.59
N ASP A 491 31.54 -31.34 -2.64
CA ASP A 491 31.11 -29.95 -2.85
C ASP A 491 32.08 -28.94 -2.18
N PRO A 492 33.11 -28.45 -2.90
CA PRO A 492 33.73 -27.17 -2.60
C PRO A 492 33.14 -26.10 -3.52
N SER A 493 32.37 -25.18 -2.90
CA SER A 493 32.05 -23.81 -3.33
C SER A 493 30.80 -23.55 -4.19
N SER A 494 29.76 -23.02 -3.53
CA SER A 494 28.97 -21.92 -4.07
C SER A 494 29.15 -20.69 -3.18
N GLY A 495 29.88 -19.72 -3.70
CA GLY A 495 30.08 -18.42 -3.09
C GLY A 495 28.80 -17.61 -3.06
N ARG A 496 28.33 -17.30 -1.85
CA ARG A 496 27.52 -16.12 -1.59
C ARG A 496 28.17 -15.35 -0.46
N LEU A 497 28.59 -14.11 -0.74
CA LEU A 497 29.00 -13.12 0.26
C LEU A 497 27.97 -13.08 1.39
N ARG A 498 28.27 -13.75 2.50
CA ARG A 498 27.62 -13.54 3.79
C ARG A 498 28.52 -12.64 4.61
N LYS A 499 27.97 -11.49 4.98
CA LYS A 499 28.49 -10.63 6.03
C LYS A 499 28.81 -11.50 7.26
N THR A 500 29.99 -11.31 7.78
CA THR A 500 30.56 -11.97 8.96
C THR A 500 29.66 -11.82 10.18
N GLY A 501 29.26 -12.97 10.76
CA GLY A 501 28.65 -13.15 12.07
C GLY A 501 28.62 -14.66 12.38
N PRO A 502 29.00 -15.14 13.57
CA PRO A 502 29.48 -16.51 13.76
C PRO A 502 28.38 -17.58 13.77
N GLN A 503 28.74 -18.76 13.25
CA GLN A 503 27.99 -20.03 13.33
C GLN A 503 27.88 -20.58 14.76
N PRO A 504 26.87 -21.42 15.04
CA PRO A 504 26.91 -22.46 16.07
C PRO A 504 27.65 -23.71 15.54
N SER A 505 28.60 -24.23 16.32
CA SER A 505 29.31 -25.50 16.14
C SER A 505 28.57 -26.66 16.81
N GLY A 506 28.65 -27.85 16.20
CA GLY A 506 28.39 -29.14 16.89
C GLY A 506 29.43 -29.40 18.00
N PRO A 507 29.27 -30.48 18.79
CA PRO A 507 29.84 -30.57 20.12
C PRO A 507 31.37 -30.63 20.06
N GLU A 508 31.99 -29.49 20.36
CA GLU A 508 33.42 -29.39 20.65
C GLU A 508 33.71 -30.11 21.98
N SER A 509 34.87 -30.77 22.02
CA SER A 509 35.46 -31.31 23.24
C SER A 509 35.59 -30.19 24.28
N THR A 510 34.73 -30.21 25.29
CA THR A 510 34.78 -29.24 26.39
C THR A 510 36.01 -29.52 27.24
N THR A 511 37.09 -28.78 26.99
CA THR A 511 38.27 -28.81 27.87
C THR A 511 37.98 -27.95 29.09
N ILE A 512 37.75 -28.58 30.24
CA ILE A 512 37.51 -27.90 31.52
C ILE A 512 38.84 -27.32 32.03
N ALA A 513 38.90 -26.02 32.27
CA ALA A 513 40.06 -25.40 32.89
C ALA A 513 40.09 -25.73 34.39
N ILE A 514 41.27 -26.07 34.94
CA ILE A 514 41.46 -26.46 36.35
C ILE A 514 40.94 -25.41 37.34
N THR A 515 40.89 -24.14 36.92
CA THR A 515 40.34 -23.03 37.72
C THR A 515 38.84 -23.15 38.01
N ASP A 516 38.05 -23.80 37.13
CA ASP A 516 36.60 -23.98 37.31
C ASP A 516 36.27 -25.08 38.34
N VAL A 517 37.20 -25.99 38.60
CA VAL A 517 37.09 -27.09 39.58
C VAL A 517 37.26 -26.58 41.03
N ILE A 518 38.05 -25.52 41.21
CA ILE A 518 38.42 -24.97 42.54
C ILE A 518 37.29 -24.09 43.12
N ALA A 519 36.35 -23.63 42.30
CA ALA A 519 35.27 -22.72 42.69
C ALA A 519 34.04 -23.39 43.33
N CYS A 520 33.89 -24.73 43.23
CA CYS A 520 32.77 -25.46 43.84
C CYS A 520 33.23 -26.19 45.12
N PRO A 521 32.89 -25.72 46.34
CA PRO A 521 33.40 -26.28 47.59
C PRO A 521 32.96 -27.72 47.89
N ASN A 522 31.91 -28.22 47.21
CA ASN A 522 31.37 -29.57 47.41
C ASN A 522 31.91 -30.64 46.43
N LEU A 523 32.70 -30.26 45.41
CA LEU A 523 33.22 -31.22 44.43
C LEU A 523 34.34 -32.12 45.00
N ALA A 524 35.05 -31.63 46.02
CA ALA A 524 36.20 -32.32 46.62
C ALA A 524 35.84 -33.43 47.62
N VAL A 525 34.56 -33.58 48.02
CA VAL A 525 34.19 -34.50 49.10
C VAL A 525 33.91 -35.94 48.61
N HIS A 526 33.71 -36.16 47.30
CA HIS A 526 33.26 -37.46 46.80
C HIS A 526 34.34 -38.42 46.28
N HIS A 527 35.64 -38.11 46.49
CA HIS A 527 36.72 -39.08 46.33
C HIS A 527 37.27 -39.47 47.70
N LYS A 528 36.49 -40.27 48.46
CA LYS A 528 37.02 -41.05 49.59
C LYS A 528 36.64 -42.51 49.41
N TYR A 529 37.64 -43.34 49.63
CA TYR A 529 37.73 -44.76 49.35
C TYR A 529 36.57 -45.61 49.89
N LEU A 530 36.39 -46.74 49.22
CA LEU A 530 35.69 -47.96 49.61
C LEU A 530 35.90 -48.33 51.09
N PHE A 531 34.86 -49.00 51.63
CA PHE A 531 34.71 -49.71 52.91
C PHE A 531 33.91 -49.02 54.03
N GLU A 532 32.91 -49.78 54.48
CA GLU A 532 32.17 -49.78 55.75
C GLU A 532 30.72 -49.28 55.83
N ASP A 533 29.99 -50.07 56.63
CA ASP A 533 28.55 -50.29 56.76
C ASP A 533 27.70 -49.17 57.41
N SER A 534 26.39 -49.34 57.21
CA SER A 534 25.29 -49.22 58.20
C SER A 534 24.55 -47.88 58.43
N HIS A 535 23.20 -47.98 58.30
CA HIS A 535 22.11 -47.33 59.07
C HIS A 535 22.09 -45.78 59.17
N THR A 536 21.03 -44.98 58.92
CA THR A 536 19.62 -45.08 59.36
C THR A 536 18.81 -43.81 58.94
N HIS A 537 17.46 -43.95 58.85
CA HIS A 537 16.33 -42.97 58.97
C HIS A 537 16.20 -41.77 58.00
N ALA A 538 15.15 -41.69 57.13
CA ALA A 538 13.74 -41.27 57.36
C ALA A 538 13.61 -39.77 57.77
N THR A 539 12.80 -38.86 57.20
CA THR A 539 11.43 -38.93 56.61
C THR A 539 11.02 -37.54 56.01
N ARG A 540 10.13 -37.55 54.97
CA ARG A 540 9.03 -36.59 54.61
C ARG A 540 9.38 -35.11 54.25
N THR A 541 8.69 -34.34 53.39
CA THR A 541 7.43 -34.40 52.60
C THR A 541 7.41 -33.20 51.62
N GLY A 542 6.84 -33.37 50.42
CA GLY A 542 5.83 -32.44 49.85
C GLY A 542 6.25 -31.16 49.08
N ASN A 543 5.64 -31.05 47.89
CA ASN A 543 5.33 -29.84 47.09
C ASN A 543 6.34 -29.28 46.08
N GLN A 544 6.00 -29.50 44.81
CA GLN A 544 6.34 -28.73 43.60
C GLN A 544 5.89 -27.26 43.74
N PRO A 545 6.51 -26.28 43.02
CA PRO A 545 6.20 -26.12 41.59
C PRO A 545 7.38 -25.77 40.67
N VAL A 546 7.17 -26.09 39.40
CA VAL A 546 7.90 -25.63 38.20
C VAL A 546 7.75 -24.12 38.08
N LEU A 547 8.86 -23.37 37.89
CA LEU A 547 8.81 -21.95 37.55
C LEU A 547 9.76 -21.62 36.38
N ASP A 548 9.16 -21.02 35.35
CA ASP A 548 9.79 -20.47 34.16
C ASP A 548 10.80 -19.35 34.46
N CYS A 549 11.99 -19.43 33.88
CA CYS A 549 12.97 -18.33 33.86
C CYS A 549 12.86 -17.52 32.57
N PHE A 550 11.89 -16.60 32.51
CA PHE A 550 11.91 -15.45 31.61
C PHE A 550 11.79 -14.15 32.41
N SER A 551 12.94 -13.57 32.81
CA SER A 551 13.26 -12.13 32.87
C SER A 551 14.07 -11.66 34.09
N ALA A 552 15.27 -11.13 33.77
CA ALA A 552 15.97 -9.96 34.32
C ALA A 552 16.76 -9.98 35.67
N LYS A 553 18.09 -9.77 35.51
CA LYS A 553 19.08 -8.96 36.27
C LYS A 553 19.75 -9.47 37.58
N ALA A 554 21.09 -9.28 37.56
CA ALA A 554 22.07 -9.08 38.66
C ALA A 554 22.88 -10.28 39.22
N SER A 555 23.96 -10.62 38.51
CA SER A 555 25.35 -10.92 38.96
C SER A 555 25.69 -11.82 40.17
N LYS A 556 24.76 -12.54 40.83
CA LYS A 556 25.13 -13.49 41.90
C LYS A 556 24.63 -14.93 41.73
N GLU A 557 23.63 -15.16 40.88
CA GLU A 557 23.04 -16.51 40.67
C GLU A 557 23.73 -17.33 39.56
N LYS A 558 24.63 -16.71 38.78
CA LYS A 558 25.24 -17.37 37.60
C LYS A 558 26.24 -18.47 37.98
N ASP A 559 26.83 -18.38 39.18
CA ASP A 559 27.82 -19.36 39.66
C ASP A 559 27.16 -20.57 40.33
N GLU A 560 26.00 -20.40 40.97
CA GLU A 560 25.20 -21.51 41.52
C GLU A 560 24.70 -22.44 40.41
N CYS A 561 24.20 -21.85 39.32
CA CYS A 561 23.73 -22.60 38.16
C CYS A 561 24.87 -23.35 37.43
N LYS A 562 26.12 -22.86 37.51
CA LYS A 562 27.29 -23.60 36.99
C LYS A 562 27.64 -24.81 37.84
N CYS A 563 27.62 -24.70 39.17
CA CYS A 563 27.89 -25.85 40.04
C CYS A 563 26.76 -26.90 39.96
N GLU A 564 25.48 -26.50 39.82
CA GLU A 564 24.38 -27.46 39.59
C GLU A 564 24.53 -28.23 38.28
N ASN A 565 24.92 -27.56 37.18
CA ASN A 565 25.13 -28.21 35.90
C ASN A 565 26.32 -29.20 35.95
N LEU A 566 27.39 -28.88 36.69
CA LEU A 566 28.53 -29.79 36.88
C LEU A 566 28.15 -31.04 37.69
N VAL A 567 27.37 -30.87 38.77
CA VAL A 567 26.86 -31.98 39.58
C VAL A 567 25.91 -32.86 38.76
N THR A 568 25.06 -32.25 37.93
CA THR A 568 24.15 -32.97 37.03
C THR A 568 24.92 -33.78 35.98
N PHE A 569 25.98 -33.21 35.40
CA PHE A 569 26.86 -33.91 34.46
C PHE A 569 27.60 -35.08 35.12
N GLN A 570 28.11 -34.90 36.34
CA GLN A 570 28.81 -35.95 37.08
C GLN A 570 27.86 -37.10 37.48
N ASN A 571 26.63 -36.78 37.88
CA ASN A 571 25.60 -37.78 38.18
C ASN A 571 25.18 -38.56 36.92
N TYR A 572 25.07 -37.87 35.77
CA TYR A 572 24.80 -38.51 34.49
C TYR A 572 25.94 -39.46 34.07
N ALA A 573 27.19 -38.99 34.13
CA ALA A 573 28.35 -39.81 33.82
C ALA A 573 28.48 -41.02 34.76
N THR A 574 28.23 -40.85 36.05
CA THR A 574 28.27 -41.94 37.04
C THR A 574 27.15 -42.95 36.79
N ASN A 575 25.96 -42.50 36.42
CA ASN A 575 24.85 -43.39 36.06
C ASN A 575 25.12 -44.15 34.76
N GLU A 576 25.74 -43.53 33.75
CA GLU A 576 26.08 -44.24 32.52
C GLU A 576 27.24 -45.22 32.72
N VAL A 577 28.25 -44.87 33.52
CA VAL A 577 29.29 -45.84 33.91
C VAL A 577 28.67 -47.01 34.69
N ARG A 578 27.71 -46.75 35.58
CA ARG A 578 26.99 -47.80 36.34
C ARG A 578 26.12 -48.69 35.44
N LYS A 579 25.46 -48.13 34.43
CA LYS A 579 24.73 -48.91 33.41
C LYS A 579 25.67 -49.77 32.58
N LEU A 580 26.82 -49.23 32.19
CA LEU A 580 27.84 -49.97 31.43
C LEU A 580 28.52 -51.06 32.25
N THR A 581 28.72 -50.85 33.57
CA THR A 581 29.27 -51.90 34.45
C THR A 581 28.26 -52.97 34.83
N GLN A 582 26.95 -52.67 34.89
CA GLN A 582 25.90 -53.68 35.04
C GLN A 582 25.65 -54.52 33.77
N GLN A 583 26.22 -54.15 32.62
CA GLN A 583 26.22 -54.95 31.39
C GLN A 583 27.40 -55.94 31.30
N TYR A 584 28.38 -55.82 32.21
CA TYR A 584 29.62 -56.61 32.23
C TYR A 584 29.89 -57.35 33.56
N ILE A 585 28.89 -57.38 34.46
CA ILE A 585 28.78 -58.32 35.60
C ILE A 585 27.48 -59.08 35.37
#